data_AF-A0A7X7WSE9-F1
#
_entry.id   AF-A0A7X7WSE9-F1
#
_cell.length_a   1.000
_cell.length_b   1.000
_cell.length_c   1.000
_cell.angle_alpha   90.00
_cell.angle_beta   90.00
_cell.angle_gamma   90.00
#
_symmetry.space_group_name_H-M   'P 1'
#
loop_
_entity.id
_entity.type
_entity.pdbx_description
1 polymer ?
#
loop_
_entity_poly.entity_id
_entity_poly.type
_entity_poly.pdbx_seq_one_letter_code
_entity_poly.pdbx_strand_id
1 'polypeptide(L)'
;MEVIVEKAPGGFLIDGFELRGGKCGCTSVLKCCFSWSKVKRSGNTFTYSAKADTPDTQENFAWGYTAVKGDYRIEVTFEDARDKTIFSGFYPPRVEDLAAKGWTITAKNGDRADGALWRCPACKWLYKEQGEGTPFADLPADWKCPVCKVVKDEFERIG
;
A
#
# COMPACT_ATOMS: atom_id res chain seq x y z
N MET A 1 7.65 -6.45 -25.99
CA MET A 1 7.85 -5.40 -24.98
C MET A 1 8.28 -6.13 -23.72
N GLU A 2 9.57 -6.14 -23.41
CA GLU A 2 10.10 -6.94 -22.30
C GLU A 2 9.77 -6.29 -20.97
N VAL A 3 9.21 -7.06 -20.04
CA VAL A 3 8.99 -6.64 -18.66
C VAL A 3 10.28 -6.89 -17.89
N ILE A 4 10.89 -5.83 -17.37
CA ILE A 4 12.09 -5.96 -16.53
C ILE A 4 11.65 -6.41 -15.14
N VAL A 5 12.23 -7.50 -14.64
CA VAL A 5 11.96 -8.02 -13.29
C VAL A 5 13.25 -8.10 -12.49
N GLU A 6 13.32 -7.31 -11.43
CA GLU A 6 14.45 -7.28 -10.51
C GLU A 6 14.03 -7.73 -9.11
N LYS A 7 14.98 -8.25 -8.33
CA LYS A 7 14.74 -8.61 -6.93
C LYS A 7 14.91 -7.37 -6.07
N ALA A 8 13.96 -7.11 -5.18
CA ALA A 8 14.02 -6.02 -4.21
C ALA A 8 13.95 -6.57 -2.77
N PRO A 9 14.44 -5.84 -1.74
CA PRO A 9 14.35 -6.29 -0.36
C PRO A 9 12.88 -6.53 0.07
N GLY A 10 12.51 -7.79 0.24
CA GLY A 10 11.14 -8.19 0.59
C GLY A 10 10.19 -8.32 -0.60
N GLY A 11 10.65 -8.27 -1.85
CA GLY A 11 9.76 -8.34 -3.01
C GLY A 11 10.44 -8.32 -4.38
N PHE A 12 9.74 -7.74 -5.35
CA PHE A 12 10.18 -7.63 -6.74
C PHE A 12 9.90 -6.23 -7.29
N LEU A 13 10.81 -5.73 -8.12
CA LEU A 13 10.57 -4.58 -8.99
C LEU A 13 10.15 -5.12 -10.35
N ILE A 14 8.95 -4.80 -10.79
CA ILE A 14 8.36 -5.29 -12.03
C ILE A 14 8.05 -4.07 -12.90
N ASP A 15 8.80 -3.88 -13.98
CA ASP A 15 8.64 -2.73 -14.88
C ASP A 15 8.79 -1.37 -14.17
N GLY A 16 9.60 -1.35 -13.10
CA GLY A 16 9.76 -0.21 -12.20
C GLY A 16 8.74 -0.12 -11.06
N PHE A 17 7.73 -1.00 -11.02
CA PHE A 17 6.76 -1.05 -9.93
C PHE A 17 7.24 -1.91 -8.78
N GLU A 18 7.19 -1.37 -7.58
CA GLU A 18 7.59 -2.06 -6.37
C GLU A 18 6.44 -2.93 -5.85
N LEU A 19 6.61 -4.26 -5.91
CA LEU A 19 5.74 -5.21 -5.23
C LEU A 19 6.50 -5.81 -4.06
N ARG A 20 6.23 -5.32 -2.85
CA ARG A 20 6.91 -5.76 -1.63
C ARG A 20 5.99 -6.38 -0.60
N GLY A 21 6.45 -7.51 -0.08
CA GLY A 21 5.99 -8.08 1.16
C GLY A 21 6.73 -7.45 2.33
N GLY A 22 6.00 -7.28 3.43
CA GLY A 22 6.54 -6.77 4.68
C GLY A 22 5.59 -7.10 5.80
N LYS A 23 6.16 -7.54 6.93
CA LYS A 23 5.47 -7.45 8.21
C LYS A 23 5.82 -6.10 8.84
N CYS A 24 4.91 -5.57 9.63
CA CYS A 24 5.16 -4.56 10.65
C CYS A 24 6.45 -4.90 11.43
N GLY A 25 7.57 -4.26 11.10
CA GLY A 25 8.79 -4.25 11.90
C GLY A 25 8.68 -3.32 13.11
N CYS A 26 7.44 -3.08 13.58
CA CYS A 26 7.14 -2.19 14.66
C CYS A 26 7.70 -2.81 15.94
N THR A 27 8.70 -2.15 16.54
CA THR A 27 9.16 -2.48 17.88
C THR A 27 7.98 -2.39 18.85
N SER A 28 7.96 -3.26 19.86
CA SER A 28 6.86 -3.59 20.77
C SER A 28 6.22 -2.45 21.59
N VAL A 29 6.55 -1.19 21.29
CA VAL A 29 6.12 0.00 22.02
C VAL A 29 4.74 0.52 21.57
N LEU A 30 4.29 0.19 20.36
CA LEU A 30 3.00 0.62 19.80
C LEU A 30 2.01 -0.55 19.65
N LYS A 31 0.71 -0.25 19.66
CA LYS A 31 -0.35 -1.24 19.38
C LYS A 31 -0.05 -1.94 18.05
N CYS A 32 0.09 -3.26 18.08
CA CYS A 32 0.35 -4.05 16.88
C CYS A 32 -0.76 -3.78 15.86
N CYS A 33 -0.40 -3.34 14.65
CA CYS A 33 -1.36 -3.07 13.60
C CYS A 33 -1.85 -4.33 12.89
N PHE A 34 -1.29 -5.52 13.21
CA PHE A 34 -1.58 -6.84 12.59
C PHE A 34 -1.49 -6.90 11.05
N SER A 35 -1.20 -5.78 10.40
CA SER A 35 -1.16 -5.63 8.96
C SER A 35 0.09 -6.28 8.38
N TRP A 36 -0.06 -6.89 7.22
CA TRP A 36 1.05 -7.51 6.50
C TRP A 36 0.81 -7.40 5.00
N SER A 37 1.90 -7.40 4.23
CA SER A 37 1.86 -7.69 2.81
C SER A 37 2.78 -8.85 2.48
N LYS A 38 2.46 -9.57 1.41
CA LYS A 38 3.21 -10.73 0.95
C LYS A 38 3.21 -10.75 -0.56
N VAL A 39 4.36 -11.08 -1.13
CA VAL A 39 4.50 -11.29 -2.56
C VAL A 39 5.03 -12.69 -2.80
N LYS A 40 4.41 -13.39 -3.74
CA LYS A 40 4.83 -14.70 -4.23
C LYS A 40 5.05 -14.61 -5.72
N ARG A 41 6.05 -15.32 -6.22
CA ARG A 41 6.30 -15.46 -7.66
C ARG A 41 6.21 -16.94 -8.04
N SER A 42 5.43 -17.23 -9.08
CA SER A 42 5.35 -18.54 -9.74
C SER A 42 5.56 -18.33 -11.23
N GLY A 43 6.78 -18.59 -11.72
CA GLY A 43 7.17 -18.28 -13.10
C GLY A 43 7.05 -16.78 -13.40
N ASN A 44 6.15 -16.43 -14.32
CA ASN A 44 5.82 -15.05 -14.72
C ASN A 44 4.59 -14.48 -14.01
N THR A 45 3.99 -15.22 -13.08
CA THR A 45 2.86 -14.77 -12.27
C THR A 45 3.35 -14.28 -10.90
N PHE A 46 2.94 -13.07 -10.52
CA PHE A 46 3.24 -12.42 -9.25
C PHE A 46 1.93 -12.25 -8.48
N THR A 47 1.82 -12.94 -7.36
CA THR A 47 0.65 -12.83 -6.48
C THR A 47 1.01 -11.95 -5.29
N TYR A 48 0.32 -10.83 -5.18
CA TYR A 48 0.37 -9.88 -4.08
C TYR A 48 -0.84 -10.10 -3.18
N SER A 49 -0.60 -10.31 -1.88
CA SER A 49 -1.66 -10.40 -0.88
C SER A 49 -1.32 -9.48 0.28
N ALA A 50 -2.26 -8.66 0.70
CA ALA A 50 -2.07 -7.81 1.88
C ALA A 50 -3.32 -7.75 2.75
N LYS A 51 -3.08 -7.45 4.01
CA LYS A 51 -4.07 -7.31 5.06
C LYS A 51 -3.79 -6.03 5.82
N ALA A 52 -4.78 -5.15 5.93
CA ALA A 52 -4.68 -3.89 6.66
C ALA A 52 -5.71 -3.75 7.80
N ASP A 53 -6.67 -4.66 7.90
CA ASP A 53 -7.59 -4.71 9.02
C ASP A 53 -6.92 -5.19 10.30
N THR A 54 -7.32 -4.55 11.39
CA THR A 54 -7.00 -4.91 12.77
C THR A 54 -8.20 -5.60 13.42
N PRO A 55 -8.03 -6.30 14.56
CA PRO A 55 -9.15 -6.84 15.32
C PRO A 55 -10.19 -5.79 15.75
N ASP A 56 -9.82 -4.51 15.81
CA ASP A 56 -10.70 -3.40 16.20
C ASP A 56 -11.39 -2.72 15.02
N THR A 57 -11.09 -3.14 13.78
CA THR A 57 -11.69 -2.61 12.56
C THR A 57 -13.17 -2.97 12.50
N GLN A 58 -14.00 -2.01 12.13
CA GLN A 58 -15.45 -2.18 11.97
C GLN A 58 -15.89 -2.14 10.50
N GLU A 59 -15.11 -1.52 9.61
CA GLU A 59 -15.46 -1.33 8.20
C GLU A 59 -14.52 -2.08 7.25
N ASN A 60 -14.48 -3.41 7.39
CA ASN A 60 -13.72 -4.29 6.52
C ASN A 60 -14.30 -4.34 5.10
N PHE A 61 -13.43 -4.36 4.10
CA PHE A 61 -13.77 -4.65 2.73
C PHE A 61 -12.57 -5.30 2.03
N ALA A 62 -12.77 -5.87 0.86
CA ALA A 62 -11.68 -6.41 0.06
C ALA A 62 -11.67 -5.77 -1.31
N TRP A 63 -10.48 -5.54 -1.84
CA TRP A 63 -10.30 -5.09 -3.21
C TRP A 63 -9.11 -5.80 -3.85
N GLY A 64 -9.07 -5.79 -5.18
CA GLY A 64 -8.04 -6.50 -5.91
C GLY A 64 -8.17 -6.34 -7.42
N TYR A 65 -7.11 -6.71 -8.13
CA TYR A 65 -7.10 -6.65 -9.58
C TYR A 65 -6.09 -7.64 -10.15
N THR A 66 -6.24 -7.94 -11.45
CA THR A 66 -5.28 -8.72 -12.22
C THR A 66 -4.82 -7.89 -13.41
N ALA A 67 -3.51 -7.67 -13.49
CA ALA A 67 -2.87 -6.97 -14.60
C ALA A 67 -2.00 -7.94 -15.40
N VAL A 68 -2.04 -7.86 -16.72
CA VAL A 68 -1.30 -8.73 -17.64
C VAL A 68 -0.52 -7.88 -18.64
N LYS A 69 0.73 -8.25 -18.91
CA LYS A 69 1.58 -7.64 -19.95
C LYS A 69 2.45 -8.72 -20.59
N GLY A 70 2.08 -9.12 -21.81
CA GLY A 70 2.66 -10.31 -22.46
C GLY A 70 2.38 -11.56 -21.62
N ASP A 71 3.42 -12.31 -21.29
CA ASP A 71 3.33 -13.52 -20.45
C ASP A 71 3.36 -13.24 -18.94
N TYR A 72 3.52 -11.96 -18.55
CA TYR A 72 3.59 -11.58 -17.15
C TYR A 72 2.22 -11.23 -16.59
N ARG A 73 1.96 -11.71 -15.37
CA ARG A 73 0.71 -11.47 -14.66
C ARG A 73 0.98 -10.98 -13.25
N ILE A 74 0.27 -9.95 -12.82
CA ILE A 74 0.23 -9.46 -11.45
C ILE A 74 -1.19 -9.66 -10.93
N GLU A 75 -1.34 -10.44 -9.86
CA GLU A 75 -2.60 -10.71 -9.18
C GLU A 75 -2.55 -10.09 -7.79
N VAL A 76 -3.47 -9.17 -7.52
CA VAL A 76 -3.53 -8.42 -6.28
C VAL A 76 -4.80 -8.76 -5.53
N THR A 77 -4.65 -9.15 -4.27
CA THR A 77 -5.75 -9.27 -3.30
C THR A 77 -5.39 -8.46 -2.06
N PHE A 78 -6.29 -7.59 -1.63
CA PHE A 78 -6.08 -6.72 -0.49
C PHE A 78 -7.31 -6.77 0.41
N GLU A 79 -7.12 -7.27 1.63
CA GLU A 79 -8.09 -7.17 2.72
C GLU A 79 -7.87 -5.85 3.44
N ASP A 80 -8.82 -4.94 3.31
CA ASP A 80 -8.70 -3.56 3.72
C ASP A 80 -9.80 -3.14 4.69
N ALA A 81 -9.63 -1.95 5.24
CA ALA A 81 -10.41 -1.38 6.31
C ALA A 81 -10.57 0.12 6.08
N ARG A 82 -11.81 0.64 6.02
CA ARG A 82 -12.03 2.08 5.83
C ARG A 82 -11.60 2.88 7.05
N ASP A 83 -11.79 2.32 8.22
CA ASP A 83 -11.48 2.89 9.53
C ASP A 83 -10.06 2.57 10.03
N LYS A 84 -9.21 1.89 9.24
CA LYS A 84 -7.81 1.67 9.64
C LYS A 84 -7.08 3.00 9.87
N THR A 85 -6.36 3.08 10.97
CA THR A 85 -5.57 4.27 11.33
C THR A 85 -4.07 4.04 11.21
N ILE A 86 -3.64 2.77 11.14
CA ILE A 86 -2.23 2.37 11.08
C ILE A 86 -2.08 1.30 10.01
N PHE A 87 -1.05 1.41 9.16
CA PHE A 87 -0.73 0.37 8.20
C PHE A 87 0.78 0.28 7.95
N SER A 88 1.34 -0.89 8.21
CA SER A 88 2.78 -1.13 8.09
C SER A 88 3.17 -1.99 6.89
N GLY A 89 2.20 -2.53 6.15
CA GLY A 89 2.45 -3.24 4.90
C GLY A 89 2.84 -2.28 3.78
N PHE A 90 3.05 -2.80 2.59
CA PHE A 90 3.19 -1.98 1.39
C PHE A 90 1.85 -1.88 0.67
N TYR A 91 1.67 -0.89 -0.20
CA TYR A 91 0.56 -0.91 -1.14
C TYR A 91 1.05 -1.46 -2.47
N PRO A 92 0.21 -2.22 -3.19
CA PRO A 92 0.50 -2.58 -4.57
C PRO A 92 0.42 -1.33 -5.46
N PRO A 93 1.03 -1.36 -6.66
CA PRO A 93 0.93 -0.25 -7.62
C PRO A 93 -0.53 0.05 -7.99
N ARG A 94 -0.83 1.26 -8.45
CA ARG A 94 -2.21 1.58 -8.86
C ARG A 94 -2.52 1.01 -10.23
N VAL A 95 -3.80 0.75 -10.48
CA VAL A 95 -4.26 0.23 -11.78
C VAL A 95 -4.04 1.25 -12.90
N GLU A 96 -4.12 2.54 -12.59
CA GLU A 96 -3.87 3.63 -13.53
C GLU A 96 -2.39 3.68 -13.95
N ASP A 97 -1.47 3.52 -13.00
CA ASP A 97 -0.03 3.54 -13.28
C ASP A 97 0.38 2.33 -14.13
N LEU A 98 -0.17 1.15 -13.80
CA LEU A 98 0.01 -0.07 -14.59
C LEU A 98 -0.51 0.11 -16.02
N ALA A 99 -1.73 0.65 -16.17
CA ALA A 99 -2.32 0.92 -17.48
C ALA A 99 -1.48 1.91 -18.30
N ALA A 100 -0.95 2.97 -17.66
CA ALA A 100 -0.06 3.94 -18.29
C ALA A 100 1.25 3.32 -18.80
N LYS A 101 1.73 2.25 -18.15
CA LYS A 101 2.88 1.44 -18.59
C LYS A 101 2.51 0.32 -19.58
N GLY A 102 1.26 0.27 -20.05
CA GLY A 102 0.79 -0.70 -21.04
C GLY A 102 0.42 -2.08 -20.47
N TRP A 103 0.14 -2.17 -19.17
CA TRP A 103 -0.47 -3.37 -18.58
C TRP A 103 -1.98 -3.37 -18.83
N THR A 104 -2.52 -4.53 -19.21
CA THR A 104 -3.95 -4.72 -19.41
C THR A 104 -4.58 -5.26 -18.13
N ILE A 105 -5.57 -4.56 -17.58
CA ILE A 105 -6.31 -5.02 -16.41
C ILE A 105 -7.40 -6.00 -16.86
N THR A 106 -7.24 -7.29 -16.57
CA THR A 106 -8.16 -8.36 -17.00
C THR A 106 -9.27 -8.63 -15.98
N ALA A 107 -9.01 -8.32 -14.72
CA ALA A 107 -9.99 -8.44 -13.64
C ALA A 107 -9.79 -7.31 -12.64
N LYS A 108 -10.89 -6.78 -12.10
CA LYS A 108 -10.88 -5.77 -11.05
C LYS A 108 -12.08 -6.03 -10.15
N ASN A 109 -11.84 -6.12 -8.85
CA ASN A 109 -12.87 -6.28 -7.85
C ASN A 109 -12.71 -5.16 -6.82
N GLY A 110 -13.53 -4.13 -6.93
CA GLY A 110 -13.45 -2.94 -6.07
C GLY A 110 -12.23 -2.07 -6.33
N ASP A 111 -12.08 -1.08 -5.46
CA ASP A 111 -11.01 -0.09 -5.47
C ASP A 111 -10.55 0.18 -4.05
N ARG A 112 -9.31 0.64 -3.92
CA ARG A 112 -8.84 1.21 -2.67
C ARG A 112 -9.73 2.38 -2.31
N ALA A 113 -10.35 2.31 -1.12
CA ALA A 113 -11.23 3.37 -0.64
C ALA A 113 -10.47 4.66 -0.35
N ASP A 114 -9.24 4.57 0.17
CA ASP A 114 -8.45 5.76 0.50
C ASP A 114 -7.80 6.37 -0.74
N GLY A 115 -7.97 7.68 -0.89
CA GLY A 115 -7.25 8.49 -1.88
C GLY A 115 -5.76 8.65 -1.58
N ALA A 116 -5.27 9.89 -1.51
CA ALA A 116 -3.90 10.16 -1.10
C ALA A 116 -3.72 9.81 0.39
N LEU A 117 -2.68 9.03 0.68
CA LEU A 117 -2.30 8.66 2.03
C LEU A 117 -0.87 9.11 2.28
N TRP A 118 -0.61 9.58 3.51
CA TRP A 118 0.75 9.70 4.02
C TRP A 118 0.92 8.83 5.24
N ARG A 119 2.06 8.16 5.33
CA ARG A 119 2.40 7.31 6.46
C ARG A 119 3.51 7.95 7.27
N CYS A 120 3.30 8.01 8.58
CA CYS A 120 4.35 8.34 9.52
C CYS A 120 5.40 7.22 9.54
N PRO A 121 6.69 7.49 9.28
CA PRO A 121 7.72 6.45 9.26
C PRO A 121 7.97 5.86 10.64
N ALA A 122 7.76 6.65 11.71
CA ALA A 122 8.03 6.24 13.08
C ALA A 122 6.91 5.36 13.68
N CYS A 123 5.65 5.80 13.59
CA CYS A 123 4.52 5.12 14.23
C CYS A 123 3.53 4.45 13.28
N LYS A 124 3.74 4.58 11.96
CA LYS A 124 2.92 3.97 10.89
C LYS A 124 1.47 4.45 10.84
N TRP A 125 1.15 5.52 11.58
CA TRP A 125 -0.12 6.23 11.47
C TRP A 125 -0.33 6.77 10.05
N LEU A 126 -1.56 6.68 9.56
CA LEU A 126 -1.96 7.11 8.24
C LEU A 126 -2.72 8.44 8.31
N TYR A 127 -2.20 9.46 7.64
CA TYR A 127 -2.96 10.64 7.29
C TYR A 127 -3.78 10.36 6.03
N LYS A 128 -5.11 10.48 6.13
CA LYS A 128 -6.03 10.26 5.01
C LYS A 128 -6.67 11.57 4.60
N GLU A 129 -6.33 12.14 3.45
CA GLU A 129 -6.91 13.42 3.02
C GLU A 129 -8.42 13.42 2.98
N GLN A 130 -9.02 12.33 2.49
CA GLN A 130 -10.47 12.20 2.39
C GLN A 130 -11.17 12.21 3.75
N GLY A 131 -10.50 11.73 4.81
CA GLY A 131 -11.05 11.73 6.17
C GLY A 131 -10.78 13.03 6.91
N GLU A 132 -9.61 13.64 6.68
CA GLU A 132 -9.15 14.85 7.38
C GLU A 132 -9.68 16.14 6.71
N GLY A 133 -10.06 16.08 5.43
CA GLY A 133 -10.59 17.21 4.66
C GLY A 133 -9.58 18.31 4.32
N THR A 134 -8.33 18.15 4.74
CA THR A 134 -7.21 19.05 4.42
C THR A 134 -6.17 18.30 3.61
N PRO A 135 -5.66 18.87 2.50
CA PRO A 135 -4.54 18.26 1.82
C PRO A 135 -3.30 18.29 2.70
N PHE A 136 -2.50 17.23 2.76
CA PHE A 136 -1.32 17.25 3.65
C PHE A 136 -0.29 18.29 3.21
N ALA A 137 -0.23 18.60 1.91
CA ALA A 137 0.59 19.70 1.41
C ALA A 137 0.25 21.03 2.11
N ASP A 138 -1.03 21.26 2.39
CA ASP A 138 -1.56 22.49 3.00
C ASP A 138 -1.44 22.51 4.54
N LEU A 139 -1.00 21.41 5.16
CA LEU A 139 -0.74 21.40 6.60
C LEU A 139 0.36 22.41 6.97
N PRO A 140 0.27 23.05 8.15
CA PRO A 140 1.31 23.95 8.66
C PRO A 140 2.71 23.30 8.69
N ALA A 141 3.76 24.10 8.54
CA ALA A 141 5.14 23.60 8.56
C ALA A 141 5.56 23.06 9.94
N ASP A 142 4.93 23.53 11.02
CA ASP A 142 5.13 23.06 12.38
C ASP A 142 4.23 21.87 12.74
N TRP A 143 3.40 21.41 11.80
CA TRP A 143 2.55 20.25 12.02
C TRP A 143 3.38 19.01 12.30
N LYS A 144 2.90 18.21 13.25
CA LYS A 144 3.55 16.98 13.72
C LYS A 144 2.55 15.86 13.77
N CYS A 145 3.04 14.64 13.59
CA CYS A 145 2.22 13.43 13.75
C CYS A 145 1.46 13.47 15.09
N PRO A 146 0.13 13.33 15.11
CA PRO A 146 -0.64 13.44 16.34
C PRO A 146 -0.26 12.36 17.35
N VAL A 147 0.20 11.20 16.87
CA VAL A 147 0.58 10.02 17.67
C VAL A 147 1.99 10.15 18.27
N CYS A 148 3.02 10.38 17.45
CA CYS A 148 4.43 10.29 17.89
C CYS A 148 5.23 11.59 17.77
N LYS A 149 4.60 12.68 17.32
CA LYS A 149 5.19 14.02 17.21
C LYS A 149 6.36 14.16 16.22
N VAL A 150 6.57 13.18 15.33
CA VAL A 150 7.52 13.34 14.21
C VAL A 150 7.06 14.46 13.29
N VAL A 151 8.03 15.16 12.68
CA VAL A 151 7.75 16.29 11.78
C VAL A 151 7.09 15.84 10.49
N LYS A 152 6.30 16.74 9.89
CA LYS A 152 5.61 16.55 8.61
C LYS A 152 6.53 16.03 7.50
N ASP A 153 7.73 16.59 7.42
CA ASP A 153 8.68 16.34 6.32
C ASP A 153 9.22 14.91 6.26
N GLU A 154 9.10 14.14 7.35
CA GLU A 154 9.53 12.74 7.36
C GLU A 154 8.44 11.78 6.84
N PHE A 155 7.22 12.25 6.61
CA PHE A 155 6.14 11.39 6.14
C PHE A 155 6.40 10.89 4.71
N GLU A 156 6.14 9.59 4.51
CA GLU A 156 6.19 8.99 3.18
C GLU A 156 4.80 9.04 2.53
N ARG A 157 4.74 9.47 1.26
CA ARG A 157 3.51 9.40 0.48
C ARG A 157 3.26 7.96 0.04
N ILE A 158 2.05 7.48 0.24
CA ILE A 158 1.62 6.11 -0.05
C ILE A 158 0.59 6.12 -1.20
N GLY A 159 1.02 5.69 -2.38
CA GLY A 159 0.26 5.68 -3.62
C GLY A 159 1.14 6.19 -4.75
#